data_AF-A0A0L0F2Q7-F1
#
_entry.id   AF-A0A0L0F2Q7-F1
#
_cell.length_a   1.000
_cell.length_b   1.000
_cell.length_c   1.000
_cell.angle_alpha   90.00
_cell.angle_beta   90.00
_cell.angle_gamma   90.00
#
_symmetry.space_group_name_H-M   'P 1'
#
loop_
_entity.id
_entity.type
_entity.pdbx_description
1 polymer ?
#
loop_
_entity_poly.entity_id
_entity_poly.type
_entity_poly.pdbx_seq_one_letter_code
_entity_poly.pdbx_strand_id
1 'polypeptide(L)' 'MILTLGDIAEKRVADLGCGPGVLSIAAEMLGADYVCGFELDEDVIEIAQRNIDEMECDLEIVQCDVTTLRDYDN' A
#
# COMPACT_ATOMS: atom_id res chain seq x y z
N MET A 1 -13.12 -2.94 -4.08
CA MET A 1 -13.00 -1.56 -4.58
C MET A 1 -13.10 -0.65 -3.37
N ILE A 2 -11.96 -0.25 -2.80
CA ILE A 2 -11.84 0.38 -1.47
C ILE A 2 -11.97 1.92 -1.52
N LEU A 3 -12.50 2.45 -2.63
CA LEU A 3 -12.65 3.88 -2.87
C LEU A 3 -14.04 4.36 -2.44
N THR A 4 -14.35 4.32 -1.15
CA THR A 4 -15.41 5.16 -0.58
C THR A 4 -14.75 6.38 0.05
N LEU A 5 -14.85 7.51 -0.67
CA LEU A 5 -14.40 8.83 -0.26
C LEU A 5 -14.98 9.19 1.11
N GLY A 6 -14.14 9.07 2.14
CA GLY A 6 -14.47 9.29 3.56
C GLY A 6 -13.81 8.31 4.53
N ASP A 7 -13.41 7.13 4.05
CA ASP A 7 -12.90 6.03 4.90
C ASP A 7 -11.36 5.94 4.96
N ILE A 8 -10.63 6.90 4.38
CA ILE A 8 -9.17 6.81 4.16
C ILE A 8 -8.39 7.88 4.93
N ALA A 9 -8.93 9.10 5.00
CA ALA A 9 -8.25 10.20 5.70
C ALA A 9 -8.09 9.90 7.19
N GLU A 10 -6.89 10.17 7.73
CA GLU A 10 -6.51 9.88 9.12
C GLU A 10 -6.65 8.38 9.49
N LYS A 11 -6.55 7.49 8.50
CA LYS A 11 -6.57 6.04 8.69
C LYS A 11 -5.26 5.40 8.29
N ARG A 12 -5.04 4.21 8.85
CA ARG A 12 -3.98 3.29 8.43
C ARG A 12 -4.55 2.38 7.35
N VAL A 13 -3.91 2.33 6.18
CA VAL A 13 -4.39 1.60 5.01
C VAL A 13 -3.42 0.47 4.67
N ALA A 14 -3.97 -0.72 4.44
CA ALA A 14 -3.22 -1.86 3.92
C ALA A 14 -3.72 -2.18 2.50
N ASP A 15 -2.80 -2.23 1.53
CA ASP A 15 -3.09 -2.53 0.13
C ASP A 15 -2.52 -3.92 -0.22
N LEU A 16 -3.40 -4.93 -0.32
CA LEU A 16 -3.02 -6.33 -0.52
C LEU A 16 -2.92 -6.64 -2.03
N GLY A 17 -1.72 -6.92 -2.51
CA GLY A 17 -1.43 -7.03 -3.95
C GLY A 17 -1.37 -5.65 -4.60
N CYS A 18 -0.55 -4.75 -4.04
CA CYS A 18 -0.52 -3.34 -4.41
C CYS A 18 -0.02 -3.09 -5.84
N GLY A 19 0.65 -4.07 -6.46
CA GLY A 19 1.23 -3.93 -7.78
C GLY A 19 2.19 -2.72 -7.84
N PRO A 20 2.14 -1.92 -8.91
CA PRO A 20 2.95 -0.69 -9.05
C PRO A 20 2.62 0.44 -8.05
N GLY A 21 1.75 0.22 -7.06
CA GLY A 21 1.52 1.16 -5.96
C GLY A 21 0.49 2.27 -6.22
N VAL A 22 -0.26 2.25 -7.34
CA VAL A 22 -1.20 3.33 -7.70
C VAL A 22 -2.25 3.59 -6.63
N LEU A 23 -2.83 2.56 -6.02
CA LEU A 23 -3.84 2.71 -4.98
C LEU A 23 -3.23 3.17 -3.66
N SER A 24 -2.06 2.64 -3.31
CA SER A 24 -1.29 3.06 -2.15
C SER A 24 -0.92 4.55 -2.22
N ILE A 25 -0.40 5.01 -3.36
CA ILE A 25 -0.08 6.43 -3.62
C ILE A 25 -1.34 7.28 -3.52
N ALA A 26 -2.44 6.85 -4.15
CA ALA A 26 -3.69 7.59 -4.08
C ALA A 26 -4.21 7.71 -2.63
N ALA A 27 -4.06 6.68 -1.80
CA ALA A 27 -4.46 6.73 -0.40
C ALA A 27 -3.62 7.75 0.40
N GLU A 28 -2.31 7.77 0.20
CA GLU A 28 -1.39 8.73 0.82
C GLU A 28 -1.76 10.17 0.43
N MET A 29 -1.95 10.42 -0.87
CA MET A 29 -2.35 11.73 -1.38
C MET A 29 -3.74 12.19 -0.91
N LEU A 30 -4.61 11.25 -0.52
CA LEU A 30 -5.92 11.55 0.07
C LEU A 30 -5.88 11.80 1.58
N GLY A 31 -4.69 11.77 2.19
CA GLY A 31 -4.47 12.08 3.60
C GLY A 31 -4.61 10.89 4.54
N ALA A 32 -4.28 9.67 4.08
CA ALA A 32 -4.06 8.55 4.99
C ALA A 32 -2.94 8.90 6.01
N ASP A 33 -3.04 8.38 7.23
CA ASP A 33 -2.01 8.57 8.25
C ASP A 33 -0.78 7.68 8.00
N TYR A 34 -1.01 6.54 7.35
CA TYR A 34 0.01 5.56 7.03
C TYR A 34 -0.54 4.58 5.99
N VAL A 35 0.25 4.32 4.95
CA VAL A 35 -0.08 3.35 3.91
C VAL A 35 1.01 2.29 3.83
N CYS A 36 0.59 1.02 3.81
CA CYS A 36 1.47 -0.12 3.56
C CYS A 36 0.92 -0.97 2.41
N GLY A 37 1.70 -1.10 1.34
CA GLY A 37 1.43 -2.03 0.25
C GLY A 37 2.12 -3.38 0.47
N PHE A 38 1.47 -4.46 0.06
CA PHE A 38 2.00 -5.81 0.10
C PHE A 38 2.01 -6.39 -1.31
N GLU A 39 3.17 -6.89 -1.75
CA GLU A 39 3.35 -7.46 -3.08
C GLU A 39 4.26 -8.69 -3.02
N LEU A 40 4.02 -9.69 -3.86
CA LEU A 40 4.82 -10.91 -3.89
C LEU A 40 6.03 -10.77 -4.83
N ASP A 41 5.83 -10.06 -5.94
CA ASP A 41 6.77 -9.96 -7.04
C ASP A 41 7.78 -8.81 -6.83
N GLU A 42 9.07 -9.16 -6.71
CA GLU A 42 10.17 -8.21 -6.49
C GLU A 42 10.33 -7.21 -7.64
N ASP A 43 10.15 -7.65 -8.89
CA ASP A 43 10.28 -6.77 -10.07
C ASP A 43 9.18 -5.69 -10.05
N VAL A 44 7.99 -6.04 -9.56
CA VAL A 44 6.87 -5.11 -9.41
C VAL A 44 7.10 -4.14 -8.25
N ILE A 45 7.74 -4.60 -7.17
CA ILE A 45 8.11 -3.76 -6.02
C ILE A 45 9.11 -2.67 -6.45
N GLU A 46 10.11 -3.00 -7.27
CA GLU A 46 11.05 -1.99 -7.78
C GLU A 46 10.32 -0.90 -8.59
N ILE A 47 9.32 -1.29 -9.39
CA ILE A 47 8.49 -0.34 -10.14
C ILE A 47 7.64 0.51 -9.19
N ALA A 48 7.04 -0.10 -8.16
CA ALA A 48 6.25 0.61 -7.17
C ALA A 48 7.09 1.65 -6.41
N GLN A 49 8.29 1.29 -5.98
CA GLN A 49 9.19 2.19 -5.26
C GLN A 49 9.58 3.41 -6.10
N ARG A 50 9.85 3.21 -7.40
CA ARG A 50 10.11 4.31 -8.32
C ARG A 50 8.91 5.25 -8.45
N ASN A 51 7.70 4.70 -8.54
CA ASN A 51 6.48 5.53 -8.61
C ASN A 51 6.25 6.33 -7.32
N ILE A 52 6.54 5.72 -6.16
CA ILE A 52 6.44 6.37 -4.85
C ILE A 52 7.43 7.54 -4.77
N ASP A 53 8.69 7.30 -5.15
CA ASP A 53 9.74 8.32 -5.17
C ASP A 53 9.41 9.46 -6.16
N GLU A 54 8.91 9.14 -7.36
CA GLU A 54 8.51 10.12 -8.38
C GLU A 54 7.32 11.00 -7.93
N MET A 55 6.44 10.45 -7.08
CA MET A 55 5.29 11.17 -6.53
C MET A 55 5.57 11.83 -5.17
N GLU A 56 6.80 11.72 -4.67
CA GLU A 56 7.23 12.25 -3.36
C GLU A 56 6.31 11.79 -2.21
N CYS A 57 5.83 10.55 -2.27
CA CYS A 57 4.95 9.95 -1.26
C CYS A 57 5.76 9.20 -0.19
N ASP A 58 5.25 9.18 1.05
CA ASP A 58 5.87 8.48 2.17
C ASP A 58 5.01 7.27 2.59
N LEU A 59 5.22 6.14 1.91
CA LEU A 59 4.52 4.89 2.19
C LEU A 59 5.45 3.69 2.11
N GLU A 60 5.06 2.59 2.75
CA GLU A 60 5.87 1.37 2.86
C GLU A 60 5.40 0.30 1.88
N ILE A 61 6.34 -0.43 1.25
CA ILE A 61 6.05 -1.64 0.48
C ILE A 61 6.76 -2.82 1.14
N VAL A 62 5.99 -3.86 1.46
CA VAL A 62 6.50 -5.09 2.07
C VAL A 62 6.35 -6.23 1.07
N GLN A 63 7.47 -6.89 0.76
CA GLN A 63 7.41 -8.12 -0.02
C GLN A 63 6.79 -9.25 0.81
N CYS A 64 5.63 -9.75 0.41
CA CYS A 64 4.86 -10.71 1.19
C CYS A 64 3.93 -11.56 0.34
N ASP A 65 3.83 -12.85 0.67
CA ASP A 65 2.70 -13.68 0.25
C ASP A 65 1.52 -13.44 1.19
N VAL A 66 0.60 -12.56 0.77
CA VAL A 66 -0.60 -12.20 1.53
C VAL A 66 -1.52 -13.39 1.83
N THR A 67 -1.41 -14.50 1.09
CA THR A 67 -2.22 -15.71 1.32
C THR A 67 -1.75 -16.52 2.53
N THR A 68 -0.53 -16.26 2.99
CA THR A 68 0.08 -16.91 4.15
C THR A 68 0.01 -16.08 5.41
N LEU A 69 -0.59 -14.88 5.34
CA LEU A 69 -0.83 -14.04 6.51
C LEU A 69 -1.70 -14.79 7.50
N ARG A 70 -1.23 -14.85 8.74
CA ARG A 70 -1.94 -15.48 9.85
C ARG A 70 -2.33 -14.40 10.84
N ASP A 71 -3.51 -14.55 11.40
CA ASP A 71 -3.90 -13.77 12.56
C ASP A 71 -2.92 -14.06 13.70
N TYR A 72 -2.39 -13.01 14.30
CA TYR A 72 -1.73 -13.11 15.60
C TYR A 72 -2.84 -13.19 16.65
N ASP A 73 -3.30 -14.42 16.95
CA ASP A 73 -4.16 -14.67 18.11
C ASP A 73 -3.38 -14.35 19.39
N ASN A 74 -3.88 -13.40 20.17
CA ASN A 74 -3.52 -13.19 21.59
C ASN A 74 -4.40 -14.06 22.50
#